data_AF-A0A1G7G891-F1
#
_entry.id   AF-A0A1G7G891-F1
#
_cell.length_a   1.000
_cell.length_b   1.000
_cell.length_c   1.000
_cell.angle_alpha   90.00
_cell.angle_beta   90.00
_cell.angle_gamma   90.00
#
_symmetry.space_group_name_H-M   'P 1'
#
loop_
_entity.id
_entity.type
_entity.pdbx_description
1 polymer ?
#
loop_
_entity_poly.entity_id
_entity_poly.type
_entity_poly.pdbx_seq_one_letter_code
_entity_poly.pdbx_strand_id
1 'polypeptide(L)'
;MNVDEIILQNWEEIPVNYWDIEDVALKIPTKPGIYQIRTTAPKKILSLFGTRDDKNHYNLNKKITESDKLPIPFKILQEESEKYTVYTGHSYNLRQRFREHFRGSKGTGCLALFQLERLRHYEWSYEFNQLVGIENYSDSKLYRTFLEQKYRSKIGWPILCSQ
;
A
#
# COMPACT_ATOMS: atom_id res chain seq x y z
N MET A 1 0.26 6.89 -24.41
CA MET A 1 -0.57 6.49 -23.24
C MET A 1 -0.85 7.72 -22.40
N ASN A 2 -2.10 7.98 -22.02
CA ASN A 2 -2.45 9.10 -21.14
C ASN A 2 -2.31 8.70 -19.65
N VAL A 3 -2.33 9.68 -18.73
CA VAL A 3 -2.12 9.43 -17.30
C VAL A 3 -3.21 8.54 -16.69
N ASP A 4 -4.46 8.69 -17.13
CA ASP A 4 -5.57 7.89 -16.62
C ASP A 4 -5.45 6.41 -17.08
N GLU A 5 -4.97 6.16 -18.30
CA GLU A 5 -4.61 4.81 -18.77
C GLU A 5 -3.50 4.19 -17.91
N ILE A 6 -2.46 4.97 -17.59
CA ILE A 6 -1.34 4.49 -16.76
C ILE A 6 -1.83 4.07 -15.38
N ILE A 7 -2.68 4.85 -14.72
CA ILE A 7 -3.07 4.59 -13.32
C ILE A 7 -4.29 3.68 -13.17
N LEU A 8 -5.10 3.45 -14.23
CA LEU A 8 -6.32 2.64 -14.15
C LEU A 8 -6.17 1.27 -14.80
N GLN A 9 -5.08 0.99 -15.50
CA GLN A 9 -4.86 -0.28 -16.20
C GLN A 9 -3.60 -0.98 -15.70
N ASN A 10 -3.39 -2.23 -16.13
CA ASN A 10 -2.15 -2.99 -15.93
C ASN A 10 -1.71 -3.16 -14.46
N TRP A 11 -2.67 -3.23 -13.55
CA TRP A 11 -2.40 -3.61 -12.16
C TRP A 11 -2.27 -5.13 -12.07
N GLU A 12 -1.13 -5.58 -11.57
CA GLU A 12 -0.87 -6.98 -11.23
C GLU A 12 -1.18 -7.18 -9.75
N GLU A 13 -2.11 -8.09 -9.41
CA GLU A 13 -2.40 -8.48 -8.04
C GLU A 13 -1.61 -9.75 -7.65
N ILE A 14 -0.95 -9.70 -6.50
CA ILE A 14 -0.37 -10.89 -5.89
C ILE A 14 -0.94 -11.06 -4.48
N PRO A 15 -1.62 -12.19 -4.18
CA PRO A 15 -1.98 -12.55 -2.81
C PRO A 15 -0.74 -12.70 -1.93
N VAL A 16 -0.84 -12.25 -0.68
CA VAL A 16 0.30 -12.21 0.24
C VAL A 16 -0.06 -12.97 1.51
N ASN A 17 0.66 -14.05 1.80
CA ASN A 17 0.56 -14.74 3.08
C ASN A 17 1.87 -14.56 3.87
N TYR A 18 1.77 -14.74 5.19
CA TYR A 18 2.94 -14.65 6.05
C TYR A 18 3.98 -15.75 5.75
N TRP A 19 3.50 -16.93 5.38
CA TRP A 19 4.29 -18.16 5.27
C TRP A 19 5.09 -18.24 3.96
N ASP A 20 4.59 -17.66 2.86
CA ASP A 20 5.14 -17.77 1.51
C ASP A 20 5.78 -16.46 1.01
N ILE A 21 6.02 -15.49 1.92
CA ILE A 21 6.29 -14.12 1.49
C ILE A 21 7.55 -13.98 0.63
N GLU A 22 8.57 -14.81 0.84
CA GLU A 22 9.81 -14.71 0.06
C GLU A 22 9.58 -15.21 -1.37
N ASP A 23 8.76 -16.25 -1.54
CA ASP A 23 8.33 -16.73 -2.85
C ASP A 23 7.45 -15.70 -3.55
N VAL A 24 6.55 -15.04 -2.80
CA VAL A 24 5.76 -13.90 -3.27
C VAL A 24 6.68 -12.75 -3.70
N ALA A 25 7.69 -12.40 -2.90
CA ALA A 25 8.63 -11.33 -3.22
C ALA A 25 9.36 -11.58 -4.54
N LEU A 26 9.69 -12.83 -4.88
CA LEU A 26 10.36 -13.17 -6.13
C LEU A 26 9.51 -12.89 -7.37
N LYS A 27 8.18 -12.95 -7.24
CA LYS A 27 7.23 -12.61 -8.32
C LYS A 27 7.10 -11.10 -8.54
N ILE A 28 7.43 -10.29 -7.54
CA ILE A 28 7.35 -8.83 -7.62
C ILE A 28 8.61 -8.29 -8.32
N PRO A 29 8.48 -7.39 -9.30
CA PRO A 29 9.61 -6.82 -10.03
C PRO A 29 10.48 -5.91 -9.15
N THR A 30 11.77 -5.84 -9.46
CA THR A 30 12.73 -4.87 -8.86
C THR A 30 12.73 -3.54 -9.63
N LYS A 31 11.59 -3.16 -10.21
CA LYS A 31 11.44 -2.01 -11.10
C LYS A 31 10.65 -0.89 -10.44
N PRO A 32 10.73 0.35 -10.99
CA PRO A 32 9.91 1.45 -10.53
C PRO A 32 8.43 1.24 -10.80
N GLY A 33 7.60 1.73 -9.88
CA GLY A 33 6.16 1.62 -9.99
C GLY A 33 5.36 2.34 -8.92
N ILE A 34 4.04 2.31 -9.08
CA ILE A 34 3.07 2.62 -8.04
C ILE A 34 2.46 1.32 -7.53
N TYR A 35 1.99 1.30 -6.28
CA TYR A 35 1.42 0.12 -5.67
C TYR A 35 0.30 0.46 -4.68
N GLN A 36 -0.50 -0.53 -4.37
CA GLN A 36 -1.49 -0.50 -3.30
C GLN A 36 -1.47 -1.80 -2.49
N ILE A 37 -1.84 -1.67 -1.22
CA ILE A 37 -2.00 -2.80 -0.30
C ILE A 37 -3.48 -2.90 0.03
N ARG A 38 -4.04 -4.08 -0.17
CA ARG A 38 -5.44 -4.38 0.12
C ARG A 38 -5.56 -5.47 1.16
N THR A 39 -6.65 -5.46 1.91
CA THR A 39 -6.92 -6.47 2.93
C THR A 39 -8.40 -6.65 3.22
N THR A 40 -8.76 -7.81 3.77
CA THR A 40 -10.04 -8.06 4.43
C THR A 40 -10.04 -7.69 5.91
N ALA A 41 -8.91 -7.27 6.49
CA ALA A 41 -8.81 -6.88 7.89
C ALA A 41 -9.73 -5.70 8.19
N PRO A 42 -10.74 -5.84 9.08
CA PRO A 42 -11.65 -4.74 9.37
C PRO A 42 -10.93 -3.52 9.97
N LYS A 43 -11.43 -2.30 9.69
CA LYS A 43 -10.89 -1.04 10.26
C LYS A 43 -10.64 -1.14 11.77
N LYS A 44 -11.64 -1.68 12.49
CA LYS A 44 -11.63 -1.85 13.96
C LYS A 44 -10.47 -2.71 14.45
N ILE A 45 -9.97 -3.62 13.62
CA ILE A 45 -8.84 -4.48 13.93
C ILE A 45 -7.54 -3.72 13.67
N LEU A 46 -7.43 -3.04 12.53
CA LEU A 46 -6.27 -2.21 12.21
C LEU A 46 -6.05 -1.08 13.24
N SER A 47 -7.14 -0.52 13.78
CA SER A 47 -7.09 0.53 14.80
C SER A 47 -6.60 0.07 16.18
N LEU A 48 -6.42 -1.23 16.41
CA LEU A 48 -5.89 -1.73 17.68
C LEU A 48 -4.37 -1.51 17.80
N PHE A 49 -3.69 -1.22 16.70
CA PHE A 49 -2.23 -1.14 16.66
C PHE A 49 -1.75 0.31 16.75
N GLY A 50 -1.30 0.70 17.95
CA GLY A 50 -0.77 2.02 18.26
C GLY A 50 0.75 2.14 18.07
N THR A 51 1.38 2.90 18.94
CA THR A 51 2.85 3.07 18.98
C THR A 51 3.53 1.74 19.25
N ARG A 52 4.65 1.50 18.56
CA ARG A 52 5.50 0.32 18.71
C ARG A 52 6.84 0.74 19.30
N ASP A 53 7.62 -0.22 19.81
CA ASP A 53 8.93 0.04 20.45
C ASP A 53 9.90 0.81 19.53
N ASP A 54 9.79 0.60 18.22
CA ASP A 54 10.45 1.45 17.25
C ASP A 54 9.54 2.59 16.81
N LYS A 55 9.95 3.81 17.17
CA LYS A 55 9.27 5.07 16.86
C LYS A 55 9.11 5.33 15.35
N ASN A 56 9.91 4.68 14.52
CA ASN A 56 9.81 4.80 13.07
C ASN A 56 8.69 3.93 12.48
N HIS A 57 8.11 2.99 13.23
CA HIS A 57 7.00 2.21 12.72
C HIS A 57 5.73 3.07 12.60
N TYR A 58 4.94 2.75 11.59
CA TYR A 58 3.62 3.34 11.45
C TYR A 58 2.74 3.01 12.67
N ASN A 59 2.25 4.06 13.33
CA ASN A 59 1.16 3.96 14.29
C ASN A 59 -0.17 3.90 13.51
N LEU A 60 -0.69 2.69 13.30
CA LEU A 60 -1.88 2.46 12.47
C LEU A 60 -3.11 3.15 13.07
N ASN A 61 -3.29 3.07 14.39
CA ASN A 61 -4.35 3.75 15.11
C ASN A 61 -4.37 5.25 14.84
N LYS A 62 -3.20 5.91 14.93
CA LYS A 62 -3.06 7.33 14.63
C LYS A 62 -3.42 7.64 13.18
N LYS A 63 -2.93 6.84 12.22
CA LYS A 63 -3.25 7.05 10.79
C LYS A 63 -4.74 6.93 10.50
N ILE A 64 -5.39 5.92 11.08
CA ILE A 64 -6.84 5.71 10.95
C ILE A 64 -7.61 6.87 11.59
N THR A 65 -7.21 7.30 12.79
CA THR A 65 -7.86 8.42 13.50
C THR A 65 -7.76 9.72 12.69
N GLU A 66 -6.60 9.99 12.10
CA GLU A 66 -6.43 11.14 11.21
C GLU A 66 -7.27 10.97 9.93
N SER A 67 -7.26 9.78 9.33
CA SER A 67 -8.03 9.49 8.11
C SER A 67 -9.53 9.65 8.34
N ASP A 68 -10.03 9.28 9.51
CA ASP A 68 -11.43 9.42 9.89
C ASP A 68 -11.91 10.88 9.95
N LYS A 69 -11.01 11.87 9.96
CA LYS A 69 -11.34 13.30 9.83
C LYS A 69 -11.70 13.72 8.40
N LEU A 70 -11.34 12.95 7.38
CA LEU A 70 -11.66 13.28 5.99
C LEU A 70 -13.18 13.12 5.70
N PRO A 71 -13.79 13.96 4.86
CA PRO A 71 -15.16 13.74 4.41
C PRO A 71 -15.30 12.45 3.59
N ILE A 72 -16.48 11.81 3.63
CA ILE A 72 -16.79 10.55 2.94
C ILE A 72 -16.38 10.54 1.45
N PRO A 73 -16.64 11.59 0.65
CA PRO A 73 -16.27 11.61 -0.78
C PRO A 73 -14.76 11.47 -1.05
N PHE A 74 -13.91 11.68 -0.06
CA PHE A 74 -12.46 11.59 -0.18
C PHE A 74 -11.87 10.32 0.42
N LYS A 75 -12.72 9.40 0.91
CA LYS A 75 -12.29 8.17 1.59
C LYS A 75 -12.61 6.94 0.75
N ILE A 76 -11.81 5.90 0.95
CA ILE A 76 -12.15 4.55 0.50
C ILE A 76 -13.16 3.96 1.50
N LEU A 77 -14.37 3.65 1.04
CA LEU A 77 -15.37 2.96 1.84
C LEU A 77 -14.93 1.51 2.08
N GLN A 78 -15.16 1.03 3.29
CA GLN A 78 -14.70 -0.29 3.73
C GLN A 78 -15.92 -1.17 3.88
N GLU A 79 -16.05 -2.14 2.98
CA GLU A 79 -17.09 -3.15 3.05
C GLU A 79 -16.51 -4.40 3.71
N GLU A 80 -17.20 -4.94 4.72
CA GLU A 80 -16.66 -6.03 5.56
C GLU A 80 -16.43 -7.34 4.78
N SER A 81 -17.00 -7.49 3.58
CA SER A 81 -16.93 -8.70 2.76
C SER A 81 -15.90 -8.66 1.63
N GLU A 82 -15.27 -7.52 1.35
CA GLU A 82 -14.33 -7.39 0.23
C GLU A 82 -12.98 -6.80 0.64
N LYS A 83 -11.93 -7.16 -0.11
CA LYS A 83 -10.63 -6.53 0.06
C LYS A 83 -10.72 -5.06 -0.32
N TYR A 84 -10.27 -4.18 0.57
CA TYR A 84 -10.24 -2.74 0.31
C TYR A 84 -8.82 -2.18 0.43
N THR A 85 -8.55 -1.09 -0.29
CA THR A 85 -7.23 -0.46 -0.29
C THR A 85 -6.99 0.29 1.03
N VAL A 86 -5.99 -0.17 1.78
CA VAL A 86 -5.59 0.45 3.06
C VAL A 86 -4.38 1.36 2.92
N TYR A 87 -3.57 1.17 1.88
CA TYR A 87 -2.38 1.97 1.64
C TYR A 87 -2.08 2.04 0.15
N THR A 88 -1.59 3.19 -0.32
CA THR A 88 -1.00 3.36 -1.65
C THR A 88 0.35 4.03 -1.51
N GLY A 89 1.27 3.70 -2.41
CA GLY A 89 2.59 4.32 -2.45
C GLY A 89 3.25 4.18 -3.81
N HIS A 90 4.44 4.73 -3.92
CA HIS A 90 5.32 4.52 -5.07
C HIS A 90 6.72 4.12 -4.65
N SER A 91 7.47 3.46 -5.54
CA SER A 91 8.86 3.08 -5.29
C SER A 91 9.68 3.03 -6.57
N TYR A 92 10.99 3.23 -6.44
CA TYR A 92 11.95 2.87 -7.48
C TYR A 92 12.15 1.34 -7.57
N ASN A 93 11.85 0.63 -6.48
CA ASN A 93 11.96 -0.83 -6.37
C ASN A 93 10.74 -1.38 -5.64
N LEU A 94 9.78 -1.90 -6.41
CA LEU A 94 8.53 -2.46 -5.89
C LEU A 94 8.78 -3.64 -4.92
N ARG A 95 9.66 -4.59 -5.29
CA ARG A 95 10.00 -5.74 -4.42
C ARG A 95 10.57 -5.34 -3.07
N GLN A 96 11.50 -4.39 -3.05
CA GLN A 96 12.06 -3.88 -1.79
C GLN A 96 10.94 -3.29 -0.94
N ARG A 97 10.08 -2.46 -1.54
CA ARG A 97 9.03 -1.77 -0.82
C ARG A 97 7.95 -2.71 -0.29
N PHE A 98 7.62 -3.74 -1.05
CA PHE A 98 6.80 -4.86 -0.60
C PHE A 98 7.37 -5.48 0.69
N ARG A 99 8.65 -5.88 0.68
CA ARG A 99 9.29 -6.48 1.86
C ARG A 99 9.23 -5.56 3.07
N GLU A 100 9.51 -4.26 2.89
CA GLU A 100 9.44 -3.28 3.96
C GLU A 100 8.03 -3.15 4.56
N HIS A 101 6.98 -3.14 3.72
CA HIS A 101 5.60 -3.04 4.20
C HIS A 101 5.10 -4.28 4.93
N PHE A 102 5.52 -5.48 4.54
CA PHE A 102 5.01 -6.70 5.17
C PHE A 102 5.93 -7.28 6.25
N ARG A 103 7.25 -7.26 6.07
CA ARG A 103 8.25 -7.82 6.99
C ARG A 103 9.29 -6.82 7.51
N GLY A 104 9.27 -5.57 7.04
CA GLY A 104 10.30 -4.58 7.33
C GLY A 104 10.68 -4.49 8.79
N SER A 105 11.98 -4.49 9.07
CA SER A 105 12.53 -4.35 10.42
C SER A 105 12.60 -2.88 10.84
N LYS A 106 13.18 -2.66 12.03
CA LYS A 106 13.37 -1.34 12.63
C LYS A 106 13.96 -0.32 11.64
N GLY A 107 13.43 0.90 11.65
CA GLY A 107 13.96 2.05 10.92
C GLY A 107 13.46 2.25 9.48
N THR A 108 12.65 1.33 8.94
CA THR A 108 12.20 1.42 7.53
C THR A 108 11.10 2.45 7.28
N GLY A 109 10.47 3.00 8.33
CA GLY A 109 9.37 3.95 8.15
C GLY A 109 8.15 3.33 7.45
N CYS A 110 7.95 2.01 7.58
CA CYS A 110 6.93 1.25 6.86
C CYS A 110 5.86 0.66 7.78
N LEU A 111 4.88 -0.03 7.18
CA LEU A 111 3.77 -0.64 7.90
C LEU A 111 4.22 -1.85 8.74
N ALA A 112 5.16 -2.66 8.24
CA ALA A 112 5.62 -3.91 8.85
C ALA A 112 4.47 -4.80 9.35
N LEU A 113 3.49 -5.05 8.47
CA LEU A 113 2.18 -5.61 8.78
C LEU A 113 2.26 -6.96 9.49
N PHE A 114 3.10 -7.88 9.05
CA PHE A 114 3.17 -9.22 9.64
C PHE A 114 4.00 -9.33 10.91
N GLN A 115 4.56 -8.22 11.40
CA GLN A 115 5.03 -8.19 12.79
C GLN A 115 3.87 -7.99 13.77
N LEU A 116 2.70 -7.59 13.29
CA LEU A 116 1.46 -7.52 14.07
C LEU A 116 0.75 -8.86 13.88
N GLU A 117 0.98 -9.81 14.78
CA GLU A 117 0.63 -11.23 14.56
C GLU A 117 -0.84 -11.45 14.19
N ARG A 118 -1.75 -10.71 14.85
CA ARG A 118 -3.19 -10.79 14.56
C ARG A 118 -3.54 -10.41 13.13
N LEU A 119 -2.72 -9.59 12.45
CA LEU A 119 -2.94 -9.24 11.04
C LEU A 119 -2.64 -10.39 10.07
N ARG A 120 -1.90 -11.42 10.49
CA ARG A 120 -1.59 -12.60 9.66
C ARG A 120 -2.80 -13.48 9.35
N HIS A 121 -3.92 -13.30 10.08
CA HIS A 121 -5.17 -14.07 9.90
C HIS A 121 -6.12 -13.48 8.85
N TYR A 122 -5.79 -12.32 8.30
CA TYR A 122 -6.58 -11.68 7.26
C TYR A 122 -5.93 -11.89 5.91
N GLU A 123 -6.73 -11.79 4.86
CA GLU A 123 -6.20 -11.83 3.51
C GLU A 123 -5.53 -10.51 3.19
N TRP A 124 -4.39 -10.58 2.50
CA TRP A 124 -3.67 -9.43 2.00
C TRP A 124 -3.38 -9.62 0.52
N SER A 125 -3.36 -8.51 -0.21
CA SER A 125 -2.76 -8.47 -1.54
C SER A 125 -1.89 -7.25 -1.72
N TYR A 126 -0.84 -7.42 -2.53
CA TYR A 126 0.00 -6.36 -3.04
C TYR A 126 -0.30 -6.22 -4.51
N GLU A 127 -0.86 -5.08 -4.88
CA GLU A 127 -1.16 -4.74 -6.26
C GLU A 127 -0.19 -3.68 -6.74
N PHE A 128 0.36 -3.83 -7.93
CA PHE A 128 1.33 -2.88 -8.46
C PHE A 128 1.16 -2.67 -9.96
N ASN A 129 1.62 -1.51 -10.41
CA ASN A 129 1.75 -1.16 -11.81
C ASN A 129 3.21 -0.77 -12.07
N GLN A 130 3.84 -1.50 -12.99
CA GLN A 130 5.21 -1.24 -13.40
C GLN A 130 5.25 -0.09 -14.40
N LEU A 131 6.11 0.89 -14.16
CA LEU A 131 6.18 2.05 -15.06
C LEU A 131 7.25 1.88 -16.15
N VAL A 132 7.95 0.75 -16.18
CA VAL A 132 8.96 0.48 -17.22
C VAL A 132 8.27 0.17 -18.55
N GLY A 133 8.78 0.76 -19.63
CA GLY A 133 8.25 0.53 -20.98
C GLY A 133 7.08 1.45 -21.36
N ILE A 134 6.69 2.37 -20.48
CA ILE A 134 5.74 3.43 -20.84
C ILE A 134 6.43 4.41 -21.79
N GLU A 135 5.80 4.66 -22.94
CA GLU A 135 6.31 5.62 -23.92
C GLU A 135 6.42 7.03 -23.30
N ASN A 136 7.55 7.72 -23.57
CA ASN A 136 7.86 9.04 -23.01
C ASN A 136 7.93 9.10 -21.47
N TYR A 137 8.07 7.95 -20.80
CA TYR A 137 8.35 7.91 -19.37
C TYR A 137 9.85 7.95 -19.10
N SER A 138 10.27 8.97 -18.35
CA SER A 138 11.56 9.00 -17.68
C SER A 138 11.34 8.86 -16.18
N ASP A 139 11.91 7.80 -15.60
CA ASP A 139 11.73 7.49 -14.19
C ASP A 139 12.24 8.64 -13.30
N SER A 140 11.34 9.18 -12.48
CA SER A 140 11.70 10.16 -11.47
C SER A 140 10.79 10.02 -10.26
N LYS A 141 11.32 10.41 -9.08
CA LYS A 141 10.50 10.46 -7.85
C LYS A 141 9.28 11.36 -8.05
N LEU A 142 9.46 12.52 -8.67
CA LEU A 142 8.40 13.49 -8.93
C LEU A 142 7.27 12.87 -9.75
N TYR A 143 7.59 12.18 -10.86
CA TYR A 143 6.57 11.58 -11.71
C TYR A 143 5.80 10.47 -10.98
N ARG A 144 6.51 9.60 -10.24
CA ARG A 144 5.86 8.57 -9.42
C ARG A 144 4.95 9.16 -8.34
N THR A 145 5.37 10.24 -7.68
CA THR A 145 4.52 10.97 -6.73
C THR A 145 3.28 11.52 -7.42
N PHE A 146 3.44 12.15 -8.59
CA PHE A 146 2.31 12.66 -9.36
C PHE A 146 1.30 11.56 -9.72
N LEU A 147 1.77 10.41 -10.22
CA LEU A 147 0.89 9.28 -10.54
C LEU A 147 0.17 8.73 -9.31
N GLU A 148 0.88 8.55 -8.18
CA GLU A 148 0.28 8.11 -6.91
C GLU A 148 -0.82 9.07 -6.44
N GLN A 149 -0.56 10.38 -6.46
CA GLN A 149 -1.54 11.39 -6.04
C GLN A 149 -2.75 11.45 -6.99
N LYS A 150 -2.49 11.35 -8.31
CA LYS A 150 -3.57 11.28 -9.31
C LYS A 150 -4.41 10.03 -9.10
N TYR A 151 -3.80 8.88 -8.81
CA TYR A 151 -4.52 7.65 -8.52
C TYR A 151 -5.41 7.78 -7.28
N ARG A 152 -4.90 8.34 -6.17
CA ARG A 152 -5.71 8.65 -4.98
C ARG A 152 -6.89 9.56 -5.26
N SER A 153 -6.76 10.51 -6.20
CA SER A 153 -7.89 11.37 -6.60
C SER A 153 -9.02 10.60 -7.30
N LYS A 154 -8.75 9.40 -7.82
CA LYS A 154 -9.74 8.54 -8.48
C LYS A 154 -10.37 7.54 -7.52
N ILE A 155 -9.58 6.95 -6.62
CA ILE A 155 -10.05 5.86 -5.75
C ILE A 155 -10.42 6.31 -4.33
N GLY A 156 -10.02 7.52 -3.93
CA GLY A 156 -10.11 8.01 -2.55
C GLY A 156 -8.81 7.82 -1.76
N TRP A 157 -8.77 8.39 -0.56
CA TRP A 157 -7.61 8.35 0.31
C TRP A 157 -7.60 7.08 1.18
N PRO A 158 -6.55 6.24 1.09
CA PRO A 158 -6.44 5.04 1.92
C PRO A 158 -6.18 5.38 3.40
N ILE A 159 -6.73 4.56 4.29
CA ILE A 159 -6.75 4.84 5.74
C ILE A 159 -5.38 4.81 6.43
N LEU A 160 -4.37 4.16 5.85
CA LEU A 160 -3.02 4.09 6.41
C LEU A 160 -2.06 5.08 5.73
N CYS A 161 -2.51 5.85 4.74
CA CYS A 161 -1.69 6.89 4.13
C CYS A 161 -1.62 8.12 5.05
N SER A 162 -0.48 8.81 5.06
CA SER A 162 -0.41 10.16 5.63
C SER A 162 -1.37 11.08 4.88
N GLN A 163 -2.03 11.97 5.60
CA GLN A 163 -2.65 13.17 5.02
C GLN A 163 -1.62 14.28 4.89
#